data_AF-A0A382NJU5-F1
#
_entry.id   AF-A0A382NJU5-F1
#
_cell.length_a   1.000
_cell.length_b   1.000
_cell.length_c   1.000
_cell.angle_alpha   90.00
_cell.angle_beta   90.00
_cell.angle_gamma   90.00
#
_symmetry.space_group_name_H-M   'P 1'
#
loop_
_entity.id
_entity.type
_entity.pdbx_description
1 polymer ?
#
loop_
_entity_poly.entity_id
_entity_poly.type
_entity_poly.pdbx_seq_one_letter_code
_entity_poly.pdbx_strand_id
1 'polypeptide(L)'
;FTTAKSNLQLAIYSMYLEQLEDPDIGGLPASAALYFLRDDEKPVRSHSFTSDQIGETKEKIIDVAAGIRNREFTPSKGRHCDWCDYKDLVCPAWEE
;
A
#
# COMPACT_ATOMS: atom_id res chain seq x y z
N PHE A 1 9.66 8.42 -6.82
CA PHE A 1 9.78 6.95 -6.77
C PHE A 1 9.33 6.48 -5.41
N THR A 2 8.37 5.56 -5.34
CA THR A 2 7.90 5.00 -4.06
C THR A 2 9.01 4.15 -3.46
N THR A 3 9.40 4.43 -2.22
CA THR A 3 10.38 3.63 -1.49
C THR A 3 9.72 2.36 -0.95
N ALA A 4 10.49 1.30 -0.73
CA ALA A 4 9.94 0.08 -0.15
C ALA A 4 9.36 0.30 1.26
N LYS A 5 9.93 1.24 2.02
CA LYS A 5 9.46 1.65 3.35
C LYS A 5 8.00 2.11 3.37
N SER A 6 7.57 2.87 2.37
CA SER A 6 6.19 3.39 2.30
C SER A 6 5.27 2.54 1.41
N ASN A 7 5.72 1.33 1.04
CA ASN A 7 4.95 0.48 0.15
C ASN A 7 3.88 -0.31 0.92
N LEU A 8 2.61 0.03 0.67
CA LEU A 8 1.46 -0.59 1.33
C LEU A 8 1.32 -2.08 1.03
N GLN A 9 1.67 -2.52 -0.19
CA GLN A 9 1.57 -3.93 -0.57
C GLN A 9 2.55 -4.80 0.23
N LEU A 10 3.82 -4.38 0.35
CA LEU A 10 4.82 -5.10 1.14
C LEU A 10 4.44 -5.15 2.63
N ALA A 11 3.87 -4.06 3.16
CA ALA A 11 3.36 -4.03 4.53
C ALA A 11 2.20 -5.02 4.73
N ILE A 12 1.24 -5.10 3.80
CA ILE A 12 0.12 -6.05 3.85
C ILE A 12 0.61 -7.50 3.85
N TYR A 13 1.57 -7.86 2.99
CA TYR A 13 2.12 -9.21 2.99
C TYR A 13 2.86 -9.53 4.28
N SER A 14 3.60 -8.56 4.82
CA SER A 14 4.31 -8.73 6.10
C SER A 14 3.32 -8.89 7.26
N MET A 15 2.21 -8.14 7.23
CA MET A 15 1.11 -8.27 8.19
C MET A 15 0.43 -9.65 8.15
N TYR A 16 0.24 -10.21 6.96
CA TYR A 16 -0.30 -11.56 6.80
C TYR A 16 0.62 -12.60 7.46
N LEU A 17 1.94 -12.53 7.19
CA LEU A 17 2.92 -13.45 7.78
C LEU A 17 2.99 -13.31 9.30
N GLU A 18 2.95 -12.08 9.83
CA GLU A 18 2.95 -11.83 11.29
C GLU A 18 1.77 -12.51 12.01
N GLN A 19 0.61 -12.59 11.36
CA GLN A 19 -0.62 -13.19 11.93
C GLN A 19 -0.71 -14.70 11.70
N LEU A 20 0.17 -15.27 10.90
CA LEU A 20 0.09 -16.66 10.49
C LEU A 20 0.72 -17.56 11.55
N GLU A 21 -0.06 -18.49 12.10
CA GLU A 21 0.40 -19.52 13.05
C GLU A 21 1.03 -20.73 12.33
N ASP A 22 1.83 -20.47 11.30
CA ASP A 22 2.60 -21.49 10.58
C ASP A 22 4.06 -21.45 11.07
N PRO A 23 4.63 -22.55 11.56
CA PRO A 23 5.99 -22.55 12.10
C PRO A 23 7.09 -22.38 11.03
N ASP A 24 6.80 -22.65 9.76
CA ASP A 24 7.78 -22.58 8.67
C ASP A 24 7.86 -21.18 8.05
N ILE A 25 6.73 -20.47 7.97
CA ILE A 25 6.63 -19.18 7.27
C ILE A 25 6.01 -18.04 8.08
N GLY A 26 5.46 -18.32 9.26
CA GLY A 26 4.84 -17.34 10.14
C GLY A 26 5.84 -16.42 10.85
N GLY A 27 5.34 -15.28 11.29
CA GLY A 27 6.10 -14.21 11.93
C GLY A 27 6.51 -13.10 10.96
N LEU A 28 7.13 -12.05 11.52
CA LEU A 28 7.61 -10.93 10.70
C LEU A 28 8.78 -11.36 9.82
N PRO A 29 8.72 -11.10 8.50
CA PRO A 29 9.82 -11.40 7.62
C PRO A 29 11.02 -10.50 7.94
N ALA A 30 12.23 -11.06 7.85
CA ALA A 30 13.47 -10.29 8.03
C ALA A 30 13.59 -9.12 7.03
N SER A 31 13.02 -9.28 5.83
CA SER A 31 12.91 -8.23 4.82
C SER A 31 11.80 -8.55 3.83
N ALA A 32 11.16 -7.52 3.28
CA ALA A 32 10.23 -7.59 2.16
C ALA A 32 10.74 -6.70 1.02
N ALA A 33 10.58 -7.13 -0.23
CA ALA A 33 11.16 -6.42 -1.37
C ALA A 33 10.30 -6.45 -2.63
N LEU A 34 10.42 -5.39 -3.42
CA LEU A 34 10.01 -5.36 -4.82
C LEU A 34 11.22 -5.58 -5.73
N TYR A 35 11.06 -6.46 -6.71
CA TYR A 35 12.06 -6.73 -7.73
C TYR A 35 11.63 -6.12 -9.07
N PHE A 36 12.37 -5.12 -9.54
CA PHE A 36 12.13 -4.41 -10.79
C PHE A 36 12.97 -5.06 -11.91
N LEU A 37 12.35 -5.98 -12.64
CA LEU A 37 13.01 -6.81 -13.67
C LEU A 37 13.62 -6.04 -14.85
N ARG A 38 13.35 -4.73 -14.99
CA ARG A 38 13.85 -3.86 -16.06
C ARG A 38 14.82 -2.78 -15.56
N ASP A 39 15.16 -2.79 -14.28
CA ASP A 39 16.09 -1.86 -13.66
C ASP A 39 17.39 -2.62 -13.39
N ASP A 40 18.30 -2.59 -14.36
CA ASP A 40 19.52 -3.40 -14.31
C ASP A 40 20.52 -2.91 -13.25
N GLU A 41 20.47 -1.63 -12.86
CA GLU A 41 21.39 -1.05 -11.89
C GLU A 41 20.94 -1.31 -10.44
N LYS A 42 19.65 -1.12 -10.15
CA LYS A 42 19.11 -1.27 -8.78
C LYS A 42 17.75 -1.98 -8.80
N PRO A 43 17.73 -3.28 -9.16
CA PRO A 43 16.48 -4.02 -9.32
C PRO A 43 15.73 -4.23 -8.01
N VAL A 44 16.42 -4.30 -6.87
CA VAL A 44 15.80 -4.64 -5.59
C VAL A 44 15.55 -3.38 -4.76
N ARG A 45 14.30 -3.19 -4.33
CA ARG A 45 13.92 -2.19 -3.32
C ARG A 45 13.33 -2.92 -2.13
N SER A 46 14.04 -2.96 -1.01
CA SER A 46 13.65 -3.71 0.19
C SER A 46 13.43 -2.83 1.41
N HIS A 47 12.67 -3.36 2.36
CA HIS A 47 12.44 -2.78 3.68
C HIS A 47 12.16 -3.88 4.70
N SER A 48 12.52 -3.65 5.96
CA SER A 48 12.21 -4.55 7.09
C SER A 48 11.19 -3.85 7.97
N PHE A 49 9.97 -4.39 8.02
CA PHE A 49 8.87 -3.80 8.76
C PHE A 49 8.97 -4.17 10.24
N THR A 50 8.65 -3.22 11.11
CA THR A 50 8.46 -3.47 12.55
C THR A 50 6.98 -3.74 12.85
N SER A 51 6.66 -4.38 13.97
CA SER A 51 5.27 -4.56 14.41
C SER A 51 4.52 -3.23 14.54
N ASP A 52 5.18 -2.16 14.98
CA ASP A 52 4.57 -0.82 15.02
C ASP A 52 4.15 -0.34 13.62
N GLN A 53 5.01 -0.51 12.62
CA GLN A 53 4.70 -0.14 11.22
C GLN A 53 3.57 -1.00 10.63
N ILE A 54 3.49 -2.27 11.05
CA ILE A 54 2.36 -3.14 10.70
C ILE A 54 1.08 -2.67 11.39
N GLY A 55 1.16 -2.26 12.67
CA GLY A 55 0.07 -1.65 13.42
C GLY A 55 -0.50 -0.41 12.72
N GLU A 56 0.37 0.54 12.35
CA GLU A 56 -0.01 1.76 11.59
C GLU A 56 -0.67 1.40 10.24
N THR A 57 -0.15 0.39 9.55
CA THR A 57 -0.72 -0.11 8.29
C THR A 57 -2.12 -0.68 8.51
N LYS A 58 -2.32 -1.46 9.57
CA LYS A 58 -3.60 -2.04 9.94
C LYS A 58 -4.64 -0.96 10.27
N GLU A 59 -4.27 0.04 11.05
CA GLU A 59 -5.13 1.19 11.37
C GLU A 59 -5.59 1.90 10.09
N LYS A 60 -4.65 2.20 9.18
CA LYS A 60 -4.98 2.80 7.88
C LYS A 60 -5.97 1.96 7.07
N ILE A 61 -5.82 0.64 7.06
CA ILE A 61 -6.75 -0.26 6.35
C ILE A 61 -8.15 -0.20 6.98
N ILE A 62 -8.22 -0.21 8.32
CA ILE A 62 -9.49 -0.11 9.06
C ILE A 62 -10.20 1.21 8.75
N ASP A 63 -9.46 2.32 8.76
CA ASP A 63 -10.02 3.65 8.47
C ASP A 63 -10.56 3.75 7.05
N VAL A 64 -9.79 3.28 6.06
CA VAL A 64 -10.23 3.25 4.65
C VAL A 64 -11.46 2.35 4.49
N ALA A 65 -11.49 1.18 5.15
CA ALA A 65 -12.64 0.27 5.10
C ALA A 65 -13.89 0.88 5.78
N ALA A 66 -13.72 1.67 6.84
CA ALA A 66 -14.81 2.41 7.47
C ALA A 66 -15.39 3.46 6.50
N GLY A 67 -14.54 4.28 5.88
CA GLY A 67 -14.96 5.27 4.89
C GLY A 67 -15.72 4.66 3.71
N ILE A 68 -15.23 3.54 3.16
CA ILE A 68 -15.93 2.80 2.10
C ILE A 68 -17.33 2.36 2.53
N ARG A 69 -17.48 1.80 3.74
CA ARG A 69 -18.79 1.37 4.28
C ARG A 69 -19.74 2.56 4.49
N ASN A 70 -19.21 3.71 4.86
CA ASN A 70 -19.95 4.95 5.04
C ASN A 70 -20.22 5.71 3.74
N ARG A 71 -19.74 5.20 2.59
CA ARG A 71 -19.82 5.85 1.27
C ARG A 71 -19.08 7.20 1.20
N GLU A 72 -18.01 7.32 1.96
CA GLU A 72 -17.14 8.49 1.97
C GLU A 72 -16.14 8.39 0.81
N PHE A 73 -16.52 8.93 -0.36
CA PHE A 73 -15.72 8.88 -1.60
C PHE A 73 -15.20 10.25 -2.05
N THR A 74 -14.84 11.10 -1.08
CA THR A 74 -14.34 12.45 -1.38
C THR A 74 -13.09 12.36 -2.26
N PRO A 75 -13.11 12.99 -3.46
CA PRO A 75 -11.96 12.91 -4.36
C PRO A 75 -10.76 13.68 -3.79
N SER A 76 -9.56 13.17 -4.03
CA SER A 76 -8.31 13.86 -3.70
C SER A 76 -7.56 14.20 -4.99
N LYS A 77 -7.18 15.48 -5.14
CA LYS A 77 -6.41 15.93 -6.30
C LYS A 77 -4.92 15.60 -6.12
N GLY A 78 -4.28 15.14 -7.18
CA GLY A 78 -2.84 14.86 -7.17
C GLY A 78 -2.29 14.55 -8.56
N ARG A 79 -0.99 14.26 -8.63
CA ARG A 79 -0.28 13.99 -9.89
C ARG A 79 -0.84 12.79 -10.67
N HIS A 80 -1.46 11.84 -9.98
CA HIS A 80 -2.06 10.67 -10.62
C HIS A 80 -3.35 10.98 -11.39
N CYS A 81 -3.96 12.14 -11.17
CA CYS A 81 -5.17 12.55 -11.88
C CYS A 81 -4.92 12.71 -13.39
N ASP A 82 -3.69 13.03 -13.82
CA ASP A 82 -3.33 13.14 -15.24
C ASP A 82 -3.43 11.82 -16.01
N TRP A 83 -3.54 10.69 -15.30
CA TRP A 83 -3.63 9.33 -15.84
C TRP A 83 -4.84 8.57 -15.27
N CYS A 84 -5.82 9.29 -14.72
CA CYS A 84 -7.00 8.69 -14.12
C CYS A 84 -8.14 8.64 -15.14
N ASP A 85 -8.59 7.43 -15.50
CA ASP A 85 -9.67 7.23 -16.48
C ASP A 85 -10.99 7.90 -16.07
N TYR A 86 -11.22 8.08 -14.77
CA TYR A 86 -12.45 8.69 -14.24
C TYR A 86 -12.43 10.22 -14.25
N LYS A 87 -11.26 10.86 -14.48
CA LYS A 87 -11.10 12.33 -14.38
C LYS A 87 -12.07 13.07 -15.30
N ASP A 88 -12.14 12.67 -16.56
CA ASP A 88 -12.97 13.34 -17.58
C ASP A 88 -14.35 12.68 -17.74
N LEU A 89 -14.66 11.66 -16.92
CA LEU A 89 -15.91 10.91 -17.00
C LEU A 89 -16.90 11.28 -15.88
N VAL A 90 -16.49 11.15 -14.61
CA VAL A 90 -17.41 11.16 -13.46
C VAL A 90 -16.77 11.72 -12.18
N CYS A 91 -15.57 12.30 -12.25
CA CYS A 91 -14.86 12.73 -11.05
C CYS A 91 -15.39 14.10 -10.58
N PRO A 92 -16.01 14.20 -9.39
CA PRO A 92 -16.60 15.47 -8.92
C PRO A 92 -15.58 16.59 -8.69
N ALA A 93 -14.30 16.26 -8.62
CA ALA A 93 -13.22 17.24 -8.48
C ALA A 93 -12.88 17.96 -9.80
N TRP A 94 -13.40 17.49 -10.94
CA TRP A 94 -13.24 18.08 -12.28
C TRP A 94 -14.60 18.39 -12.94
N GLU A 95 -15.70 18.22 -12.22
CA GLU A 95 -16.99 18.80 -12.59
C GLU A 95 -16.95 20.31 -12.31
N GLU A 96 -17.39 21.12 -13.28
CA GLU A 96 -17.57 22.58 -13.14
C GLU A 96 -18.77 22.94 -12.26
#